data_AF-A0A4D7DH83-F1
#
_entry.id   AF-A0A4D7DH83-F1
#
_cell.length_a   1.000
_cell.length_b   1.000
_cell.length_c   1.000
_cell.angle_alpha   90.00
_cell.angle_beta   90.00
_cell.angle_gamma   90.00
#
_symmetry.space_group_name_H-M   'P 1'
#
loop_
_entity.id
_entity.type
_entity.pdbx_description
1 polymer ?
#
loop_
_entity_poly.entity_id
_entity_poly.type
_entity_poly.pdbx_seq_one_letter_code
_entity_poly.pdbx_strand_id
1 'polypeptide(L)'
;MLRFAPRYGIISPCLVRPARRGPIRAANDNGAPRTGQDLQADSLVDGALRLFGTHGLAAAARACEAAREAECRGDRESAEWWIAVCDMLDHRMARAFRRQQARAR
;
A
#
# COMPACT_ATOMS: atom_id res chain seq x y z
N MET A 1 -6.46 22.63 -6.04
CA MET A 1 -5.67 21.52 -6.61
C MET A 1 -5.22 21.92 -8.02
N LEU A 2 -3.92 22.14 -8.22
CA LEU A 2 -3.36 22.43 -9.55
C LEU A 2 -3.55 21.22 -10.46
N ARG A 3 -4.08 21.44 -11.68
CA ARG A 3 -4.16 20.43 -12.74
C ARG A 3 -3.09 20.75 -13.78
N PHE A 4 -2.14 19.83 -13.99
CA PHE A 4 -1.23 19.92 -15.12
C PHE A 4 -1.83 19.15 -16.30
N ALA A 5 -2.32 19.89 -17.30
CA ALA A 5 -2.66 19.31 -18.58
C ALA A 5 -1.38 19.08 -19.40
N PRO A 6 -1.24 17.97 -20.15
CA PRO A 6 -0.22 17.90 -21.19
C PRO A 6 -0.41 19.07 -22.15
N ARG A 7 0.69 19.72 -22.53
CA ARG A 7 0.67 20.76 -23.57
C ARG A 7 0.35 20.06 -24.89
N TYR A 8 -0.93 19.92 -25.23
CA TYR A 8 -1.33 19.62 -26.61
C TYR A 8 -1.14 20.89 -27.44
N GLY A 9 0.13 21.23 -27.68
CA GLY A 9 0.56 22.13 -28.72
C GLY A 9 1.25 21.29 -29.77
N ILE A 10 0.73 21.31 -30.98
CA ILE A 10 1.26 20.60 -32.15
C ILE A 10 2.74 20.98 -32.29
N ILE A 11 3.66 20.06 -32.00
CA ILE A 11 5.10 20.32 -32.24
C ILE A 11 5.39 20.19 -33.74
N SER A 12 4.65 19.36 -34.48
CA SER A 12 4.74 19.25 -35.95
C SER A 12 3.45 18.71 -36.59
N PRO A 13 3.11 19.11 -37.83
CA PRO A 13 1.94 18.59 -38.59
C PRO A 13 2.00 17.08 -38.85
N CYS A 14 3.18 16.47 -38.82
CA CYS A 14 3.39 15.02 -38.98
C CYS A 14 3.08 14.19 -37.72
N LEU A 15 2.77 14.82 -36.58
CA LEU A 15 2.30 14.16 -35.36
C LEU A 15 0.76 14.16 -35.23
N VAL A 16 0.04 14.59 -36.25
CA VAL A 16 -1.43 14.47 -36.34
C VAL A 16 -1.78 12.99 -36.51
N ARG A 17 -1.79 12.25 -35.40
CA ARG A 17 -2.50 10.97 -35.33
C ARG A 17 -3.97 11.29 -35.03
N PRO A 18 -4.94 10.84 -35.85
CA PRO A 18 -6.33 10.87 -35.45
C PRO A 18 -6.44 10.02 -34.18
N ALA A 19 -6.59 10.68 -33.04
CA ALA A 19 -6.76 10.02 -31.76
C ALA A 19 -8.14 9.37 -31.74
N ARG A 20 -8.26 8.16 -32.31
CA ARG A 20 -9.41 7.26 -32.13
C ARG A 20 -9.41 6.64 -30.72
N ARG A 21 -8.96 7.38 -29.72
CA ARG A 21 -8.98 6.94 -28.32
C ARG A 21 -10.00 7.82 -27.62
N GLY A 22 -10.97 7.16 -26.97
CA GLY A 22 -11.85 7.84 -26.01
C GLY A 22 -11.04 8.60 -24.96
N PRO A 23 -11.68 9.50 -24.19
CA PRO A 23 -10.98 10.36 -23.24
C PRO A 23 -10.03 9.53 -22.37
N ILE A 24 -8.72 9.79 -22.51
CA ILE A 24 -7.70 9.17 -21.67
C ILE A 24 -7.89 9.77 -20.30
N ARG A 25 -8.41 8.97 -19.37
CA ARG A 25 -8.55 9.37 -17.97
C ARG A 25 -7.18 9.85 -17.46
N ALA A 26 -7.15 10.99 -16.78
CA ALA A 26 -5.91 11.43 -16.15
C ALA A 26 -5.43 10.33 -15.19
N ALA A 27 -4.17 9.94 -15.29
CA ALA A 27 -3.61 8.83 -14.53
C ALA A 27 -3.68 9.06 -12.99
N ASN A 28 -3.91 10.30 -12.55
CA ASN A 28 -4.07 10.69 -11.16
C ASN A 28 -5.53 10.96 -10.73
N ASP A 29 -6.50 10.94 -11.64
CA ASP A 29 -7.91 11.10 -11.30
C ASP A 29 -8.47 9.73 -10.87
N ASN A 30 -8.06 9.30 -9.67
CA ASN A 30 -8.41 8.02 -9.00
C ASN A 30 -9.90 7.89 -8.61
N GLY A 31 -10.81 8.55 -9.33
CA GLY A 31 -12.26 8.52 -9.04
C GLY A 31 -12.94 7.22 -9.47
N ALA A 32 -12.25 6.07 -9.49
CA ALA A 32 -12.96 4.81 -9.62
C ALA A 32 -13.73 4.59 -8.30
N PRO A 33 -14.98 4.09 -8.33
CA PRO A 33 -15.68 3.76 -7.10
C PRO A 33 -14.82 2.75 -6.34
N ARG A 34 -14.38 3.13 -5.13
CA ARG A 34 -13.60 2.25 -4.27
C ARG A 34 -14.46 1.07 -3.87
N THR A 35 -13.92 -0.12 -4.05
CA THR A 35 -14.50 -1.37 -3.57
C THR A 35 -14.20 -1.56 -2.09
N GLY A 36 -14.86 -2.51 -1.43
CA GLY A 36 -14.56 -2.84 -0.03
C GLY A 36 -13.10 -3.29 0.20
N GLN A 37 -12.48 -3.90 -0.81
CA GLN A 37 -11.07 -4.30 -0.77
C GLN A 37 -10.13 -3.08 -0.80
N ASP A 38 -10.49 -2.04 -1.56
CA ASP A 38 -9.71 -0.80 -1.60
C ASP A 38 -9.73 -0.09 -0.24
N LEU A 39 -10.88 -0.12 0.47
CA LEU A 39 -11.00 0.47 1.82
C LEU A 39 -10.20 -0.30 2.88
N GLN A 40 -10.11 -1.63 2.78
CA GLN A 40 -9.24 -2.43 3.65
C GLN A 40 -7.76 -2.21 3.35
N ALA A 41 -7.39 -2.06 2.07
CA ALA A 41 -6.03 -1.69 1.71
C ALA A 41 -5.67 -0.29 2.25
N ASP A 42 -6.60 0.67 2.21
CA ASP A 42 -6.40 2.00 2.76
C ASP A 42 -6.15 1.97 4.28
N SER A 43 -6.88 1.16 5.05
CA SER A 43 -6.68 1.08 6.50
C SER A 43 -5.33 0.45 6.87
N LEU A 44 -4.88 -0.54 6.10
CA LEU A 44 -3.55 -1.15 6.25
C LEU A 44 -2.44 -0.13 5.95
N VAL A 45 -2.59 0.62 4.86
CA VAL A 45 -1.64 1.67 4.46
C VAL A 45 -1.60 2.79 5.49
N ASP A 46 -2.75 3.25 5.99
CA ASP A 46 -2.81 4.28 7.04
C ASP A 46 -2.11 3.80 8.33
N GLY A 47 -2.36 2.56 8.75
CA GLY A 47 -1.68 1.96 9.90
C GLY A 47 -0.16 1.89 9.73
N ALA A 48 0.30 1.43 8.56
CA ALA A 48 1.72 1.36 8.23
C ALA A 48 2.38 2.75 8.21
N LEU A 49 1.73 3.75 7.61
CA LEU A 49 2.24 5.12 7.54
C LEU A 49 2.28 5.79 8.90
N ARG A 50 1.28 5.57 9.77
CA ARG A 50 1.31 6.06 11.15
C ARG A 50 2.46 5.45 11.93
N LEU A 51 2.67 4.15 11.83
CA LEU A 51 3.75 3.46 12.51
C LEU A 51 5.12 3.94 12.03
N PHE A 52 5.27 4.14 10.71
CA PHE A 52 6.45 4.72 10.11
C PHE A 52 6.69 6.17 10.55
N GLY A 53 5.63 6.98 10.63
CA GLY A 53 5.72 8.36 11.12
C GLY A 53 6.23 8.43 12.57
N THR A 54 5.83 7.49 13.42
CA THR A 54 6.23 7.46 14.83
C THR A 54 7.62 6.86 15.04
N HIS A 55 7.99 5.81 14.31
CA HIS A 55 9.19 5.00 14.59
C HIS A 55 10.25 5.01 13.48
N GLY A 56 9.98 5.64 12.35
CA GLY A 56 10.85 5.66 11.17
C GLY A 56 11.19 4.25 10.67
N LEU A 57 12.46 4.01 10.35
CA LEU A 57 12.96 2.72 9.84
C LEU A 57 12.74 1.55 10.82
N ALA A 58 12.55 1.82 12.11
CA ALA A 58 12.27 0.78 13.09
C ALA A 58 10.81 0.27 13.06
N ALA A 59 9.94 0.90 12.27
CA ALA A 59 8.51 0.58 12.23
C ALA A 59 8.21 -0.89 11.90
N ALA A 60 8.91 -1.48 10.92
CA ALA A 60 8.72 -2.89 10.59
C ALA A 60 9.06 -3.83 11.78
N ALA A 61 10.10 -3.50 12.54
CA ALA A 61 10.45 -4.25 13.75
C ALA A 61 9.40 -4.10 14.84
N ARG A 62 8.85 -2.89 15.03
CA ARG A 62 7.74 -2.63 15.97
C ARG A 62 6.48 -3.42 15.58
N ALA A 63 6.16 -3.50 14.28
CA ALA A 63 5.02 -4.29 13.79
C ALA A 63 5.23 -5.80 14.08
N CYS A 64 6.43 -6.33 13.87
CA CYS A 64 6.74 -7.72 14.24
C CYS A 64 6.63 -7.98 15.75
N GLU A 65 7.06 -7.05 16.60
CA GLU A 65 6.91 -7.18 18.05
C GLU A 65 5.44 -7.17 18.46
N ALA A 66 4.64 -6.25 17.92
CA ALA A 66 3.21 -6.20 18.17
C ALA A 66 2.48 -7.47 17.69
N ALA A 67 2.90 -8.05 16.56
CA ALA A 67 2.39 -9.34 16.09
C ALA A 67 2.70 -10.47 17.08
N ARG A 68 3.93 -10.53 17.62
CA ARG A 68 4.30 -11.53 18.65
C ARG A 68 3.48 -11.37 19.91
N GLU A 69 3.29 -10.14 20.39
CA GLU A 69 2.49 -9.87 21.58
C GLU A 69 1.01 -10.25 21.39
N ALA A 70 0.47 -10.04 20.19
CA ALA A 70 -0.88 -10.46 19.85
C ALA A 70 -1.00 -12.00 19.84
N GLU A 71 -0.01 -12.71 19.28
CA GLU A 71 0.05 -14.17 19.34
C GLU A 71 0.14 -14.69 20.78
N CYS A 72 0.97 -14.08 21.62
CA CYS A 72 1.07 -14.45 23.04
C CYS A 72 -0.27 -14.27 23.78
N ARG A 73 -1.09 -13.31 23.35
CA ARG A 73 -2.45 -13.07 23.88
C ARG A 73 -3.51 -13.99 23.25
N GLY A 74 -3.16 -14.79 22.25
CA GLY A 74 -4.10 -15.62 21.49
C GLY A 74 -4.99 -14.84 20.51
N ASP A 75 -4.70 -13.55 20.29
CA ASP A 75 -5.44 -12.71 19.35
C ASP A 75 -4.86 -12.86 17.95
N ARG A 76 -5.45 -13.79 17.22
CA ARG A 76 -5.00 -14.17 15.88
C ARG A 76 -5.31 -13.10 14.84
N GLU A 77 -6.41 -12.38 14.98
CA GLU A 77 -6.81 -11.31 14.06
C GLU A 77 -5.84 -10.14 14.16
N SER A 78 -5.54 -9.69 15.38
CA SER A 78 -4.53 -8.64 15.59
C SER A 78 -3.16 -9.08 15.12
N ALA A 79 -2.76 -10.33 15.36
CA ALA A 79 -1.49 -10.86 14.88
C ALA A 79 -1.40 -10.82 13.34
N GLU A 80 -2.43 -11.28 12.64
CA GLU A 80 -2.49 -11.25 11.17
C GLU A 80 -2.46 -9.82 10.62
N TRP A 81 -3.15 -8.88 11.28
CA TRP A 81 -3.11 -7.47 10.92
C TRP A 81 -1.70 -6.87 11.06
N TRP A 82 -1.02 -7.10 12.19
CA TRP A 82 0.35 -6.61 12.39
C TRP A 82 1.36 -7.24 11.42
N ILE A 83 1.16 -8.50 11.04
CA ILE A 83 1.96 -9.16 10.01
C ILE A 83 1.74 -8.49 8.65
N ALA A 84 0.49 -8.17 8.29
CA ALA A 84 0.18 -7.47 7.05
C ALA A 84 0.78 -6.05 7.02
N VAL A 85 0.74 -5.32 8.15
CA VAL A 85 1.41 -4.02 8.30
C VAL A 85 2.93 -4.17 8.14
N CYS A 86 3.54 -5.19 8.75
CA CYS A 86 4.96 -5.48 8.56
C CYS A 86 5.28 -5.82 7.10
N ASP A 87 4.42 -6.55 6.40
CA ASP A 87 4.64 -6.96 4.99
C ASP A 87 4.61 -5.75 4.05
N MET A 88 3.75 -4.77 4.34
CA MET A 88 3.69 -3.48 3.63
C MET A 88 4.96 -2.64 3.81
N LEU A 89 5.58 -2.69 4.99
CA LEU A 89 6.79 -1.94 5.31
C LEU A 89 8.08 -2.67 4.89
N ASP A 90 8.18 -3.97 5.20
CA ASP A 90 9.30 -4.86 4.87
C ASP A 90 8.81 -6.31 4.69
N HIS A 91 8.62 -6.68 3.43
CA HIS A 91 8.20 -8.02 3.03
C HIS A 91 9.21 -9.12 3.44
N ARG A 92 10.52 -8.83 3.49
CA ARG A 92 11.53 -9.85 3.86
C ARG A 92 11.40 -10.21 5.33
N MET A 93 11.22 -9.22 6.20
CA MET A 93 10.98 -9.42 7.62
C MET A 93 9.68 -10.17 7.89
N ALA A 94 8.57 -9.76 7.27
CA ALA A 94 7.28 -10.45 7.43
C ALA A 94 7.37 -11.94 7.02
N ARG A 95 8.06 -12.24 5.91
CA ARG A 95 8.28 -13.63 5.46
C ARG A 95 9.22 -14.43 6.36
N ALA A 96 10.19 -13.78 7.01
CA ALA A 96 11.03 -14.43 8.02
C ALA A 96 10.20 -14.75 9.28
N PHE A 97 9.34 -13.82 9.69
CA PHE A 97 8.45 -13.99 10.83
C PHE A 97 7.41 -15.10 10.63
N ARG A 98 6.70 -15.13 9.48
CA ARG A 98 5.79 -16.24 9.13
C ARG A 98 6.49 -17.60 9.14
N ARG A 99 7.76 -17.66 8.72
CA ARG A 99 8.58 -18.89 8.78
C ARG A 99 8.93 -19.29 10.21
N GLN A 100 9.14 -18.34 11.12
CA GLN A 100 9.35 -18.63 12.54
C GLN A 100 8.08 -19.20 13.17
N GLN A 101 6.92 -18.60 12.90
CA GLN A 101 5.62 -19.10 13.38
C GLN A 101 5.34 -20.52 12.90
N ALA A 102 5.59 -20.82 11.63
CA ALA A 102 5.38 -22.16 11.07
C ALA A 102 6.27 -23.24 11.69
N ARG A 103 7.40 -22.86 12.31
CA ARG A 103 8.30 -23.78 13.02
C ARG A 103 7.95 -23.97 14.49
N ALA A 104 7.19 -23.03 15.07
CA ALA A 104 6.80 -23.05 16.47
C ALA A 104 5.48 -23.82 16.73
N ARG A 105 4.79 -24.22 15.65
CA ARG A 105 3.62 -25.09 15.66
C ARG A 105 4.03 -26.52 15.34
#